data_AF-A0A261R5Z4-F1
#
_entry.id   AF-A0A261R5Z4-F1
#
_cell.length_a   1.000
_cell.length_b   1.000
_cell.length_c   1.000
_cell.angle_alpha   90.00
_cell.angle_beta   90.00
_cell.angle_gamma   90.00
#
_symmetry.space_group_name_H-M   'P 1'
#
loop_
_entity.id
_entity.type
_entity.pdbx_description
1 polymer ?
#
loop_
_entity_poly.entity_id
_entity_poly.type
_entity_poly.pdbx_seq_one_letter_code
_entity_poly.pdbx_strand_id
1 'polypeptide(L)' 'MQVKTIHRLSPEAYRALEKLLAGSASAVVTSQTTDLQAGDMLGVQRVLKALRDGFVVEV' A
#
# COMPACT_ATOMS: atom_id res chain seq x y z
N MET A 1 -23.61 13.05 -17.44
CA MET A 1 -23.03 12.31 -16.29
C MET A 1 -21.61 11.92 -16.66
N GLN A 2 -20.60 12.36 -15.91
CA GLN A 2 -19.23 11.86 -16.07
C GLN A 2 -19.13 10.49 -15.40
N VAL A 3 -18.76 9.46 -16.17
CA VAL A 3 -18.57 8.10 -15.64
C VAL A 3 -17.20 8.06 -14.96
N LYS A 4 -17.18 7.90 -13.63
CA LYS A 4 -15.93 7.75 -12.86
C LYS A 4 -15.54 6.27 -12.83
N THR A 5 -14.48 5.90 -13.52
CA THR A 5 -13.92 4.55 -13.49
C THR A 5 -12.97 4.42 -12.30
N ILE A 6 -13.29 3.51 -11.38
CA ILE A 6 -12.42 3.22 -10.23
C ILE A 6 -11.38 2.19 -10.67
N HIS A 7 -10.10 2.57 -10.60
CA HIS A 7 -8.99 1.67 -10.86
C HIS A 7 -8.52 1.03 -9.55
N ARG A 8 -8.55 -0.31 -9.51
CA ARG A 8 -8.08 -1.13 -8.38
C ARG A 8 -7.20 -2.25 -8.90
N LEU A 9 -6.10 -2.52 -8.19
CA LEU A 9 -5.31 -3.73 -8.41
C LEU A 9 -6.15 -4.96 -8.07
N SER A 10 -5.93 -6.06 -8.79
CA SER A 10 -6.52 -7.34 -8.42
C SER A 10 -5.95 -7.82 -7.07
N PRO A 11 -6.67 -8.69 -6.32
CA PRO A 11 -6.15 -9.26 -5.07
C PRO A 11 -4.83 -10.02 -5.25
N GLU A 12 -4.58 -10.57 -6.43
CA GLU A 12 -3.33 -11.26 -6.77
C GLU A 12 -2.17 -10.28 -6.97
N ALA A 13 -2.42 -9.17 -7.67
CA ALA A 13 -1.45 -8.10 -7.85
C ALA A 13 -1.07 -7.44 -6.51
N TYR A 14 -2.02 -7.28 -5.58
CA TYR A 14 -1.73 -6.85 -4.22
C TYR A 14 -0.79 -7.80 -3.49
N ARG A 15 -1.08 -9.09 -3.53
CA ARG A 15 -0.25 -10.11 -2.87
C ARG A 15 1.15 -10.18 -3.48
N ALA A 16 1.29 -10.00 -4.79
CA ALA A 16 2.59 -9.90 -5.44
C ALA A 16 3.36 -8.65 -5.00
N LEU A 17 2.67 -7.50 -4.93
CA LEU A 17 3.26 -6.24 -4.48
C LEU A 17 3.71 -6.30 -3.01
N GLU A 18 2.88 -6.83 -2.12
CA GLU A 18 3.22 -6.99 -0.70
C GLU A 18 4.41 -7.95 -0.50
N LYS A 19 4.50 -9.02 -1.29
CA LYS A 19 5.67 -9.91 -1.29
C LYS A 19 6.94 -9.20 -1.74
N LEU A 20 6.85 -8.34 -2.77
CA LEU A 20 7.99 -7.59 -3.28
C LEU A 20 8.48 -6.54 -2.28
N LEU A 21 7.55 -5.90 -1.56
CA LEU A 21 7.85 -4.92 -0.52
C LEU A 21 8.35 -5.53 0.80
N ALA A 22 8.26 -6.87 0.93
CA ALA A 22 8.82 -7.66 2.03
C ALA A 22 8.62 -7.00 3.41
N GLY A 23 9.64 -6.96 4.27
CA GLY A 23 9.57 -6.45 5.65
C GLY A 23 8.97 -5.05 5.82
N SER A 24 9.02 -4.18 4.79
CA SER A 24 8.41 -2.84 4.83
C SER A 24 6.88 -2.85 4.66
N ALA A 25 6.31 -3.93 4.11
CA ALA A 25 4.86 -4.14 4.08
C ALA A 25 4.31 -4.76 5.38
N SER A 26 5.15 -5.00 6.38
CA SER A 26 4.68 -5.38 7.73
C SER A 26 4.22 -4.13 8.48
N ALA A 27 3.06 -4.20 9.13
CA ALA A 27 2.58 -3.15 10.04
C ALA A 27 3.08 -3.34 11.48
N VAL A 28 3.92 -4.35 11.74
CA VAL A 28 4.37 -4.72 13.08
C VAL A 28 5.73 -4.10 13.35
N VAL A 29 5.74 -3.09 14.22
CA VAL A 29 6.98 -2.55 14.81
C VAL A 29 7.33 -3.34 16.07
N THR A 30 8.61 -3.58 16.29
CA THR A 30 9.12 -4.25 17.50
C THR A 30 10.09 -3.33 18.24
N SER A 31 10.53 -3.72 19.44
CA SER A 31 11.55 -2.97 20.18
C SER A 31 12.92 -2.90 19.49
N GLN A 32 13.14 -3.71 18.44
CA GLN A 32 14.34 -3.69 17.61
C GLN A 32 14.20 -2.84 16.35
N THR A 33 12.98 -2.37 16.05
CA THR A 33 12.72 -1.54 14.88
C THR A 33 13.22 -0.13 15.13
N THR A 34 14.09 0.37 14.26
CA THR A 34 14.58 1.76 14.36
C THR A 34 13.49 2.75 13.94
N ASP A 35 13.58 4.00 14.39
CA ASP A 35 12.64 5.05 13.99
C ASP A 35 12.57 5.24 12.48
N LEU A 36 13.71 5.11 11.78
CA LEU A 36 13.77 5.19 10.32
C LEU A 36 13.02 4.02 9.66
N GLN A 37 13.20 2.80 10.17
CA GLN A 37 12.47 1.63 9.67
C GLN A 37 10.96 1.75 9.94
N ALA A 38 10.58 2.23 11.12
CA ALA A 38 9.18 2.48 11.44
C ALA A 38 8.56 3.53 10.50
N GLY A 39 9.30 4.60 10.18
CA GLY A 39 8.88 5.61 9.22
C GLY A 39 8.64 5.04 7.82
N ASP A 40 9.56 4.20 7.33
CA ASP A 40 9.41 3.51 6.03
C ASP A 40 8.18 2.59 6.02
N MET A 41 8.02 1.76 7.05
CA MET A 41 6.88 0.85 7.19
C MET A 41 5.54 1.60 7.19
N LEU A 42 5.44 2.71 7.93
CA LEU A 42 4.25 3.55 7.97
C LEU A 42 3.95 4.19 6.60
N GLY A 43 4.98 4.67 5.90
CA GLY A 43 4.85 5.23 4.56
C GLY A 43 4.33 4.19 3.56
N VAL A 44 4.91 3.00 3.56
CA VAL A 44 4.48 1.88 2.70
C VAL A 44 3.04 1.49 2.99
N GLN A 45 2.64 1.36 4.26
CA GLN A 45 1.24 1.06 4.63
C GLN A 45 0.27 2.13 4.14
N ARG A 46 0.65 3.41 4.22
CA ARG A 46 -0.17 4.53 3.77
C ARG A 46 -0.46 4.46 2.27
N VAL A 47 0.55 4.08 1.47
CA VAL A 47 0.43 3.91 0.02
C VAL A 47 -0.40 2.67 -0.31
N LEU A 48 -0.13 1.53 0.33
CA LEU A 48 -0.91 0.31 0.13
C LEU A 48 -2.41 0.52 0.43
N LYS A 49 -2.72 1.29 1.48
CA LYS A 49 -4.10 1.68 1.78
C LYS A 49 -4.71 2.52 0.65
N ALA A 50 -4.01 3.55 0.17
CA ALA A 50 -4.50 4.41 -0.91
C ALA A 50 -4.77 3.61 -2.19
N LEU A 51 -3.89 2.66 -2.52
CA LEU A 51 -4.11 1.76 -3.64
C LEU A 51 -5.38 0.91 -3.43
N ARG A 52 -5.55 0.31 -2.23
CA ARG A 52 -6.69 -0.58 -1.93
C ARG A 52 -8.03 0.15 -1.99
N ASP A 53 -8.08 1.37 -1.49
CA ASP A 53 -9.27 2.21 -1.56
C ASP A 53 -9.65 2.49 -3.03
N GLY A 54 -8.65 2.45 -3.92
CA GLY A 54 -8.76 2.71 -5.34
C GLY A 54 -8.66 4.19 -5.62
N PHE A 55 -8.25 4.52 -6.85
CA PHE A 55 -8.22 5.90 -7.32
C PHE A 55 -9.09 6.04 -8.56
N VAL A 56 -9.66 7.23 -8.73
CA VAL A 56 -10.40 7.61 -9.93
C VAL A 56 -9.45 8.36 -10.85
N VAL A 57 -9.31 7.89 -12.08
CA VAL A 57 -8.67 8.66 -13.15
C VAL A 57 -9.80 9.34 -13.91
N GLU A 58 -9.83 10.68 -13.87
CA GLU A 58 -10.71 11.44 -14.76
C GLU A 58 -10.02 11.48 -16.13
N VAL A 59 -10.66 10.87 -17.13
CA VAL A 59 -10.23 10.87 -18.54
C VAL A 59 -11.07 11.87 -19.32
#